data_AF-A0A8C4L684-F1
#
_entry.id   AF-A0A8C4L684-F1
#
_cell.length_a   1.000
_cell.length_b   1.000
_cell.length_c   1.000
_cell.angle_alpha   90.00
_cell.angle_beta   90.00
_cell.angle_gamma   90.00
#
_symmetry.space_group_name_H-M   'P 1'
#
loop_
_entity.id
_entity.type
_entity.pdbx_description
1 polymer ?
#
loop_
_entity_poly.entity_id
_entity_poly.type
_entity_poly.pdbx_seq_one_letter_code
_entity_poly.pdbx_strand_id
1 'polypeptide(L)'
;MAVLASLSQSLRAQYCCRRQLLLRRLDLTTSAFHWSERAEVQGEAMKAALIPIREALTPEVDVSIAHVLAARADLSRLVPATSKAARRGTCCAINKVLMGDVPDRGGRPDELEAPMPSWQSRREDGGGRQEGRQRWGRKKKKK
;
A
#
# COMPACT_ATOMS: atom_id res chain seq x y z
N MET A 1 -16.06 -15.12 34.73
CA MET A 1 -14.59 -15.21 34.52
C MET A 1 -14.20 -16.08 33.33
N ALA A 2 -14.77 -17.27 33.13
CA ALA A 2 -14.41 -18.16 32.01
C ALA A 2 -14.60 -17.53 30.61
N VAL A 3 -15.69 -16.78 30.39
CA VAL A 3 -15.95 -16.12 29.10
C VAL A 3 -14.91 -15.05 28.76
N LEU A 4 -14.51 -14.21 29.73
CA LEU A 4 -13.49 -13.18 29.54
C LEU A 4 -12.11 -13.78 29.26
N ALA A 5 -11.77 -14.89 29.93
CA ALA A 5 -10.52 -15.60 29.69
C ALA A 5 -10.49 -16.19 28.26
N SER A 6 -11.58 -16.83 27.82
CA SER A 6 -11.71 -17.35 26.46
C SER A 6 -11.60 -16.24 25.41
N LEU A 7 -12.33 -15.14 25.59
CA LEU A 7 -12.25 -13.98 24.70
C LEU A 7 -10.83 -13.40 24.64
N SER A 8 -10.19 -13.21 25.80
CA SER A 8 -8.81 -12.73 25.88
C SER A 8 -7.84 -13.64 25.13
N GLN A 9 -8.03 -14.96 25.21
CA GLN A 9 -7.19 -15.92 24.50
C GLN A 9 -7.38 -15.82 22.98
N SER A 10 -8.63 -15.76 22.50
CA SER A 10 -8.90 -15.59 21.07
C SER A 10 -8.35 -14.28 20.52
N LEU A 11 -8.52 -13.17 21.24
CA LEU A 11 -7.99 -11.87 20.84
C LEU A 11 -6.46 -11.85 20.81
N ARG A 12 -5.80 -12.45 21.81
CA ARG A 12 -4.34 -12.61 21.83
C ARG A 12 -3.84 -13.42 20.63
N ALA A 13 -4.50 -14.52 20.30
CA ALA A 13 -4.14 -15.33 19.13
C ALA A 13 -4.25 -14.53 17.82
N GLN A 14 -5.36 -13.79 17.63
CA GLN A 14 -5.54 -12.93 16.46
C GLN A 14 -4.48 -11.81 16.39
N TYR A 15 -4.19 -11.16 17.52
CA TYR A 15 -3.19 -10.10 17.57
C TYR A 15 -1.79 -10.63 17.26
N CYS A 16 -1.41 -11.78 17.84
CA CYS A 16 -0.14 -12.45 17.56
C CYS A 16 0.01 -12.74 16.06
N CYS A 17 -1.02 -13.30 15.42
CA CYS A 17 -1.03 -13.56 13.98
C CYS A 17 -0.81 -12.27 13.15
N ARG A 18 -1.52 -11.17 13.48
CA ARG A 18 -1.31 -9.87 12.82
C ARG A 18 0.11 -9.33 13.04
N ARG A 19 0.65 -9.48 14.25
CA ARG A 19 2.01 -9.02 14.58
C ARG A 19 3.08 -9.81 13.83
N GLN A 20 2.94 -11.14 13.72
CA GLN A 20 3.80 -11.98 12.90
C GLN A 20 3.80 -11.54 11.43
N LEU A 21 2.62 -11.24 10.87
CA LEU A 21 2.51 -10.74 9.50
C LEU A 21 3.25 -9.41 9.32
N LEU A 22 3.10 -8.48 10.25
CA LEU A 22 3.81 -7.19 10.20
C LEU A 22 5.33 -7.36 10.31
N LEU A 23 5.80 -8.24 11.19
CA LEU A 23 7.23 -8.56 11.31
C LEU A 23 7.76 -9.19 10.03
N ARG A 24 7.02 -10.11 9.43
CA ARG A 24 7.43 -10.72 8.16
C ARG A 24 7.46 -9.69 7.02
N ARG A 25 6.51 -8.75 6.99
CA ARG A 25 6.53 -7.63 6.04
C ARG A 25 7.77 -6.76 6.25
N LEU A 26 8.10 -6.42 7.49
CA LEU A 26 9.31 -5.67 7.83
C LEU A 26 10.58 -6.38 7.31
N ASP A 27 10.67 -7.69 7.54
CA ASP A 27 11.80 -8.52 7.06
C ASP A 27 11.92 -8.47 5.54
N LEU A 28 10.82 -8.68 4.82
CA LEU A 28 10.80 -8.65 3.36
C LEU A 28 11.13 -7.25 2.81
N THR A 29 10.61 -6.19 3.43
CA THR A 29 10.93 -4.82 3.02
C THR A 29 12.40 -4.50 3.24
N THR A 30 12.98 -4.98 4.34
CA THR A 30 14.41 -4.80 4.62
C THR A 30 15.27 -5.54 3.59
N SER A 31 14.91 -6.79 3.29
CA SER A 31 15.59 -7.60 2.28
C SER A 31 15.54 -7.00 0.87
N ALA A 32 14.42 -6.37 0.50
CA ALA A 32 14.27 -5.73 -0.81
C ALA A 32 15.26 -4.58 -1.06
N PHE A 33 15.75 -3.92 0.01
CA PHE A 33 16.74 -2.86 -0.16
C PHE A 33 18.10 -3.39 -0.65
N HIS A 34 18.45 -4.65 -0.39
CA HIS A 34 19.74 -5.23 -0.78
C HIS A 34 19.90 -5.46 -2.30
N TRP A 35 18.89 -5.13 -3.12
CA TRP A 35 18.92 -5.37 -4.57
C TRP A 35 19.52 -4.20 -5.38
N SER A 36 20.05 -3.18 -4.71
CA SER A 36 20.71 -2.04 -5.37
C SER A 36 22.20 -2.01 -5.06
N GLU A 37 23.00 -1.57 -6.03
CA GLU A 37 24.47 -1.39 -5.88
C GLU A 37 24.81 -0.48 -4.68
N ARG A 38 24.00 0.55 -4.44
CA ARG A 38 24.15 1.44 -3.28
C ARG A 38 23.92 0.72 -1.94
N ALA A 39 23.03 -0.27 -1.92
CA ALA A 39 22.75 -1.07 -0.73
C ALA A 39 23.75 -2.19 -0.51
N GLU A 40 24.55 -2.56 -1.50
CA GLU A 40 25.72 -3.42 -1.30
C GLU A 40 26.78 -2.66 -0.50
N VAL A 41 27.07 -1.41 -0.89
CA VAL A 41 28.02 -0.54 -0.19
C VAL A 41 27.55 -0.16 1.23
N GLN A 42 26.25 0.10 1.40
CA GLN A 42 25.67 0.55 2.69
C GLN A 42 25.00 -0.59 3.48
N GLY A 43 25.08 -1.83 3.00
CA GLY A 43 24.32 -2.96 3.53
C GLY A 43 24.64 -3.28 4.98
N GLU A 44 25.92 -3.23 5.35
CA GLU A 44 26.37 -3.48 6.73
C GLU A 44 25.90 -2.39 7.69
N ALA A 45 25.99 -1.11 7.31
CA ALA A 45 25.49 -0.01 8.12
C ALA A 45 23.96 -0.11 8.32
N MET A 46 23.22 -0.50 7.27
CA MET A 46 21.78 -0.71 7.35
C MET A 46 21.42 -1.89 8.26
N LYS A 47 22.11 -3.03 8.13
CA LYS A 47 21.93 -4.19 9.02
C LYS A 47 22.21 -3.82 10.48
N ALA A 48 23.32 -3.13 10.74
CA ALA A 48 23.70 -2.69 12.08
C ALA A 48 22.63 -1.82 12.74
N ALA A 49 21.93 -0.98 11.95
CA ALA A 49 20.83 -0.16 12.45
C ALA A 49 19.52 -0.94 12.66
N LEU A 50 19.20 -1.89 11.76
CA LEU A 50 17.89 -2.56 11.74
C LEU A 50 17.81 -3.84 12.58
N ILE A 51 18.90 -4.61 12.68
CA ILE A 51 18.92 -5.89 13.41
C ILE A 51 18.52 -5.71 14.89
N PRO A 52 19.09 -4.76 15.65
CA PRO A 52 18.73 -4.60 17.06
C PRO A 52 17.24 -4.25 17.26
N ILE A 53 16.69 -3.42 16.35
CA ILE A 53 15.27 -3.07 16.35
C ILE A 53 14.43 -4.31 16.07
N ARG A 54 14.83 -5.12 15.09
CA ARG A 54 14.10 -6.33 14.70
C ARG A 54 14.09 -7.39 15.80
N GLU A 55 15.21 -7.57 16.50
CA GLU A 55 15.36 -8.51 17.62
C GLU A 55 14.52 -8.12 18.84
N ALA A 56 14.38 -6.81 19.09
CA ALA A 56 13.51 -6.30 20.16
C ALA A 56 12.01 -6.52 19.88
N LEU A 57 11.62 -6.80 18.63
CA LEU A 57 10.22 -6.96 18.23
C LEU A 57 9.80 -8.43 18.25
N THR A 58 9.03 -8.79 19.28
CA THR A 58 8.41 -10.12 19.41
C THR A 58 7.03 -10.18 18.75
N PRO A 59 6.46 -11.36 18.46
CA PRO A 59 5.05 -11.48 18.09
C PRO A 59 4.11 -11.60 19.31
N GLU A 60 4.67 -11.84 20.49
CA GLU A 60 3.94 -12.12 21.74
C GLU A 60 3.22 -10.89 22.29
N VAL A 61 2.29 -11.11 23.22
CA VAL A 61 1.43 -10.05 23.76
C VAL A 61 1.60 -9.96 25.27
N ASP A 62 2.16 -8.84 25.74
CA ASP A 62 2.36 -8.57 27.18
C ASP A 62 1.12 -7.95 27.85
N VAL A 63 0.00 -7.85 27.12
CA VAL A 63 -1.26 -7.28 27.61
C VAL A 63 -2.08 -8.34 28.33
N SER A 64 -2.36 -8.12 29.62
CA SER A 64 -3.19 -8.95 30.47
C SER A 64 -4.61 -8.40 30.61
N ILE A 65 -5.54 -9.23 31.06
CA ILE A 65 -6.90 -8.77 31.37
C ILE A 65 -6.86 -7.67 32.44
N ALA A 66 -5.95 -7.77 33.43
CA ALA A 66 -5.76 -6.73 34.42
C ALA A 66 -5.30 -5.41 33.79
N HIS A 67 -4.40 -5.44 32.80
CA HIS A 67 -3.99 -4.24 32.05
C HIS A 67 -5.18 -3.59 31.33
N VAL A 68 -6.09 -4.38 30.76
CA VAL A 68 -7.29 -3.87 30.08
C VAL A 68 -8.28 -3.27 31.08
N LEU A 69 -8.50 -3.93 32.23
CA LEU A 69 -9.42 -3.44 33.26
C LEU A 69 -8.90 -2.19 33.98
N ALA A 70 -7.58 -2.05 34.11
CA ALA A 70 -6.93 -0.86 34.67
C ALA A 70 -6.84 0.29 33.67
N ALA A 71 -7.09 0.06 32.38
CA ALA A 71 -7.00 1.09 31.36
C ALA A 71 -8.07 2.18 31.58
N ARG A 72 -7.64 3.43 31.67
CA ARG A 72 -8.56 4.59 31.73
C ARG A 72 -9.30 4.72 30.40
N ALA A 73 -10.51 5.27 30.45
CA ALA A 73 -11.38 5.44 29.27
C ALA A 73 -10.68 6.12 28.09
N ASP A 74 -9.77 7.06 28.33
CA ASP A 74 -9.04 7.79 27.28
C ASP A 74 -8.11 6.90 26.44
N LEU A 75 -7.61 5.77 26.98
CA LEU A 75 -6.74 4.84 26.24
C LEU A 75 -7.50 4.01 25.20
N SER A 76 -8.83 3.91 25.32
CA SER A 76 -9.68 3.23 24.34
C SER A 76 -9.94 4.08 23.09
N ARG A 77 -9.59 5.38 23.14
CA ARG A 77 -9.85 6.32 22.05
C ARG A 77 -8.77 6.19 20.99
N LEU A 78 -9.04 5.37 19.98
CA LEU A 78 -8.15 5.19 18.82
C LEU A 78 -8.11 6.50 18.01
N VAL A 79 -6.98 7.22 18.06
CA VAL A 79 -6.73 8.37 17.18
C VAL A 79 -6.08 7.86 15.90
N PRO A 80 -6.66 8.11 14.72
CA PRO A 80 -6.04 7.69 13.47
C PRO A 80 -4.66 8.33 13.30
N ALA A 81 -3.62 7.49 13.18
CA ALA A 81 -2.24 7.92 13.00
C ALA A 81 -2.03 8.73 11.70
N THR A 82 -2.96 8.61 10.75
CA THR A 82 -2.96 9.33 9.48
C THR A 82 -3.76 10.63 9.50
N SER A 83 -4.42 10.96 10.61
CA SER A 83 -5.21 12.19 10.71
C SER A 83 -4.33 13.44 10.55
N LYS A 84 -4.92 14.51 10.02
CA LYS A 84 -4.26 15.84 9.93
C LYS A 84 -3.72 16.28 11.30
N ALA A 85 -4.46 16.01 12.38
CA ALA A 85 -4.04 16.29 13.75
C ALA A 85 -2.79 15.48 14.15
N ALA A 86 -2.77 14.17 13.93
CA ALA A 86 -1.60 13.33 14.20
C ALA A 86 -0.38 13.72 13.34
N ARG A 87 -0.60 14.09 12.08
CA ARG A 87 0.45 14.48 11.14
C ARG A 87 1.05 15.86 11.42
N ARG A 88 0.28 16.79 11.99
CA ARG A 88 0.79 18.12 12.41
C ARG A 88 1.94 18.02 13.41
N GLY A 89 1.90 17.03 14.31
CA GLY A 89 2.93 16.83 15.34
C GLY A 89 4.02 15.81 15.00
N THR A 90 3.92 15.12 13.86
CA THR A 90 4.84 14.02 13.47
C THR A 90 5.63 14.33 12.20
N CYS A 91 5.86 15.61 11.91
CA CYS A 91 6.74 16.01 10.80
C CYS A 91 8.15 15.46 11.02
N CYS A 92 8.71 14.80 10.01
CA CYS A 92 10.09 14.30 10.04
C CYS A 92 10.77 14.53 8.69
N ALA A 93 12.08 14.29 8.62
CA ALA A 93 12.84 14.46 7.38
C ALA A 93 12.27 13.66 6.19
N ILE A 94 11.49 12.61 6.45
CA ILE A 94 10.81 11.81 5.43
C ILE A 94 9.38 12.34 5.19
N ASN A 95 8.61 12.61 6.24
CA ASN A 95 7.24 13.13 6.17
C ASN A 95 7.22 14.64 6.44
N LYS A 96 7.77 15.42 5.51
CA LYS A 96 7.90 16.88 5.69
C LYS A 96 6.61 17.65 5.40
N VAL A 97 5.83 17.19 4.42
CA VAL A 97 4.71 17.97 3.85
C VAL A 97 3.39 17.42 4.36
N LEU A 98 2.62 18.26 5.06
CA LEU A 98 1.21 18.01 5.34
C LEU A 98 0.41 18.50 4.13
N MET A 99 -0.15 17.57 3.35
CA MET A 99 -1.04 17.96 2.26
C MET A 99 -2.27 18.67 2.82
N GLY A 100 -2.55 19.86 2.28
CA GLY A 100 -3.76 20.62 2.57
C GLY A 100 -5.00 19.96 1.96
N ASP A 101 -6.08 20.72 1.85
CA ASP A 101 -7.29 20.22 1.21
C ASP A 101 -6.98 19.96 -0.27
N VAL A 102 -7.08 18.70 -0.69
CA VAL A 102 -6.77 18.27 -2.05
C VAL A 102 -8.07 18.36 -2.85
N PRO A 103 -8.14 19.23 -3.88
CA PRO A 103 -9.29 19.27 -4.79
C PRO A 103 -9.48 17.91 -5.42
N ASP A 104 -10.72 17.54 -5.70
CA ASP A 104 -11.01 16.25 -6.33
C ASP A 104 -10.21 16.12 -7.63
N ARG A 105 -9.42 15.04 -7.75
CA ARG A 105 -8.43 14.86 -8.83
C ARG A 105 -8.97 14.08 -10.03
N GLY A 106 -10.28 13.90 -10.09
CA GLY A 106 -11.00 13.30 -11.21
C GLY A 106 -12.47 13.16 -10.86
N GLY A 107 -13.33 13.04 -11.87
CA GLY A 107 -14.71 12.63 -11.63
C GLY A 107 -14.72 11.20 -11.08
N ARG A 108 -15.72 10.87 -10.26
CA ARG A 108 -15.92 9.48 -9.86
C ARG A 108 -16.02 8.62 -11.13
N PRO A 109 -15.55 7.37 -11.14
CA PRO A 109 -15.72 6.49 -12.30
C PRO A 109 -17.17 6.41 -12.78
N ASP A 110 -18.12 6.57 -11.86
CA ASP A 110 -19.57 6.61 -12.12
C ASP A 110 -20.06 7.93 -12.77
N GLU A 111 -19.25 8.99 -12.74
CA GLU A 111 -19.52 10.31 -13.33
C GLU A 111 -18.92 10.45 -14.73
N LEU A 112 -18.07 9.50 -15.18
CA LEU A 112 -17.53 9.48 -16.53
C LEU A 112 -18.48 8.76 -17.49
N GLU A 113 -19.15 9.52 -18.35
CA GLU A 113 -19.90 8.95 -19.47
C GLU A 113 -18.94 8.27 -20.45
N ALA A 114 -19.14 6.97 -20.69
CA ALA A 114 -18.31 6.22 -21.63
C ALA A 114 -18.52 6.76 -23.05
N PRO A 115 -17.44 7.01 -23.82
CA PRO A 115 -17.60 7.46 -25.20
C PRO A 115 -18.35 6.39 -26.01
N MET A 116 -19.41 6.79 -26.72
CA MET A 116 -20.21 5.90 -27.55
C MET A 116 -19.33 5.15 -28.58
N PRO A 117 -19.40 3.82 -28.67
CA PRO A 117 -18.67 3.07 -29.69
C PRO A 117 -19.27 3.30 -31.08
N SER A 118 -18.44 3.64 -32.06
CA SER A 118 -18.86 3.70 -33.47
C SER A 118 -18.92 2.30 -34.07
N TRP A 119 -20.07 1.88 -34.59
CA TRP A 119 -20.21 0.65 -35.36
C TRP A 119 -19.73 0.86 -36.80
N GLN A 120 -18.78 0.04 -37.27
CA GLN A 120 -18.42 -0.03 -38.69
C GLN A 120 -19.18 -1.19 -39.35
N SER A 121 -19.83 -0.92 -40.48
CA SER A 121 -20.52 -1.96 -41.25
C SER A 121 -19.52 -3.02 -41.71
N ARG A 122 -19.84 -4.29 -41.47
CA ARG A 122 -19.09 -5.44 -41.99
C ARG A 122 -19.21 -5.39 -43.51
N ARG A 123 -18.11 -5.12 -44.21
CA ARG A 123 -18.06 -5.23 -45.67
C ARG A 123 -18.41 -6.67 -46.05
N GLU A 124 -19.47 -6.86 -46.82
CA GLU A 124 -19.69 -8.10 -47.56
C GLU A 124 -18.69 -8.12 -48.72
N ASP A 125 -17.57 -8.82 -48.55
CA ASP A 125 -16.66 -9.09 -49.67
C ASP A 125 -17.24 -10.23 -50.51
N GLY A 126 -17.74 -9.89 -51.70
CA GLY A 126 -18.28 -10.84 -52.65
C GLY A 126 -18.23 -10.34 -54.09
N GLY A 127 -17.04 -10.25 -54.69
CA GLY A 127 -16.91 -10.35 -56.15
C GLY A 127 -15.79 -9.56 -56.81
N GLY A 128 -14.86 -10.27 -57.45
CA GLY A 128 -14.30 -9.83 -58.73
C GLY A 128 -12.87 -9.25 -58.74
N ARG A 129 -11.89 -10.14 -58.80
CA ARG A 129 -10.81 -10.21 -59.82
C ARG A 129 -10.10 -8.90 -60.26
N GLN A 130 -8.78 -8.95 -60.04
CA GLN A 130 -7.69 -8.34 -60.82
C GLN A 130 -7.35 -6.85 -60.66
N GLU A 131 -6.02 -6.65 -60.65
CA GLU A 131 -5.25 -5.47 -61.01
C GLU A 131 -5.09 -4.35 -59.98
N GLY A 132 -3.83 -4.19 -59.56
CA GLY A 132 -3.20 -2.88 -59.75
C GLY A 132 -2.49 -2.30 -58.53
N ARG A 133 -1.16 -2.43 -58.56
CA ARG A 133 -0.20 -1.40 -58.16
C ARG A 133 -0.08 -1.06 -56.67
N GLN A 134 1.00 -1.61 -56.11
CA GLN A 134 2.00 -0.92 -55.29
C GLN A 134 1.73 0.56 -54.99
N ARG A 135 1.85 0.96 -53.71
CA ARG A 135 2.95 1.86 -53.28
C ARG A 135 3.02 1.98 -51.75
N TRP A 136 4.13 1.52 -51.18
CA TRP A 136 4.58 1.90 -49.85
C TRP A 136 4.82 3.42 -49.80
N GLY A 137 4.22 4.09 -48.81
CA GLY A 137 4.23 5.55 -48.66
C GLY A 137 4.42 5.99 -47.21
N ARG A 138 5.69 6.07 -46.80
CA ARG A 138 6.22 6.62 -45.55
C ARG A 138 5.74 8.06 -45.27
N LYS A 139 5.22 8.36 -44.06
CA LYS A 139 5.18 9.73 -43.48
C LYS A 139 5.12 9.63 -41.94
N LYS A 140 6.27 9.72 -41.26
CA LYS A 140 6.84 10.90 -40.54
C LYS A 140 5.96 11.48 -39.43
N LYS A 141 6.42 11.27 -38.18
CA LYS A 141 6.12 12.06 -36.98
C LYS A 141 6.37 13.55 -37.23
N LYS A 142 5.47 14.40 -36.73
CA LYS A 142 5.70 15.83 -36.53
C LYS A 142 5.72 16.08 -35.02
N LYS A 143 6.63 16.98 -34.62
CA LYS A 143 6.88 17.48 -33.27
C LYS A 143 5.64 18.15 -32.69
#